data_AF-G1WDY5-F1
#
_entry.id   AF-G1WDY5-F1
#
_cell.length_a   1.000
_cell.length_b   1.000
_cell.length_c   1.000
_cell.angle_alpha   90.00
_cell.angle_beta   90.00
_cell.angle_gamma   90.00
#
_symmetry.space_group_name_H-M   'P 1'
#
loop_
_entity.id
_entity.type
_entity.pdbx_description
1 polymer ?
#
loop_
_entity_poly.entity_id
_entity_poly.type
_entity_poly.pdbx_seq_one_letter_code
_entity_poly.pdbx_strand_id
1 'polypeptide(L)'
;MDIILRALKNEISAILALTPADNLHWCGSHTDLFEAAALVCTSFPLYTSAGQLYRVGPLIHELCLRLHLDEPHNPRAYLYKAKHRKYVRQVPFQQRYAQCLQQMPRPLFAMIRVGEGKEPPFSSSSPQPAAGMHVADAPDALDATHCEG
;
A
#
# COMPACT_ATOMS: atom_id res chain seq x y z
N MET A 1 21.00 19.58 -9.64
CA MET A 1 20.53 18.25 -9.16
C MET A 1 20.38 18.23 -7.64
N ASP A 2 21.26 18.91 -6.91
CA ASP A 2 21.30 18.92 -5.43
C ASP A 2 20.02 19.39 -4.74
N ILE A 3 19.29 20.36 -5.32
CA ILE A 3 18.05 20.88 -4.70
C ILE A 3 16.99 19.77 -4.60
N ILE A 4 16.83 18.97 -5.66
CA ILE A 4 15.87 17.87 -5.72
C ILE A 4 16.24 16.79 -4.70
N LEU A 5 17.51 16.37 -4.70
CA LEU A 5 18.00 15.35 -3.79
C LEU A 5 17.93 15.80 -2.33
N ARG A 6 18.21 17.09 -2.04
CA ARG A 6 18.06 17.67 -0.70
C ARG A 6 16.61 17.72 -0.25
N ALA A 7 15.69 18.13 -1.12
CA ALA A 7 14.26 18.08 -0.81
C ALA A 7 13.81 16.65 -0.50
N LEU A 8 14.25 15.69 -1.33
CA LEU A 8 13.95 14.27 -1.13
C LEU A 8 14.49 13.74 0.20
N LYS A 9 15.74 14.08 0.55
CA LYS A 9 16.33 13.77 1.86
C LYS A 9 15.46 14.31 2.99
N ASN A 10 15.07 15.59 2.92
CA ASN A 10 14.28 16.23 3.97
C ASN A 10 12.89 15.58 4.13
N GLU A 11 12.27 15.16 3.03
CA GLU A 11 11.03 14.38 3.10
C GLU A 11 11.25 12.99 3.70
N ILE A 12 12.22 12.21 3.23
CA ILE A 12 12.51 10.90 3.83
C ILE A 12 12.82 11.03 5.33
N SER A 13 13.63 12.01 5.73
CA SER A 13 13.93 12.26 7.15
C SER A 13 12.68 12.59 7.97
N ALA A 14 11.76 13.38 7.41
CA ALA A 14 10.52 13.68 8.10
C ALA A 14 9.57 12.48 8.13
N ILE A 15 9.55 11.61 7.11
CA ILE A 15 8.80 10.35 7.15
C ILE A 15 9.35 9.46 8.26
N LEU A 16 10.67 9.38 8.41
CA LEU A 16 11.32 8.64 9.50
C LEU A 16 11.06 9.23 10.89
N ALA A 17 10.67 10.50 10.97
CA ALA A 17 10.26 11.14 12.22
C ALA A 17 8.80 10.83 12.60
N LEU A 18 8.01 10.21 11.72
CA LEU A 18 6.64 9.78 12.02
C LEU A 18 6.66 8.60 12.99
N THR A 19 5.61 8.49 13.82
CA THR A 19 5.46 7.36 14.73
C THR A 19 4.81 6.21 13.97
N PRO A 20 5.29 4.96 14.11
CA PRO A 20 4.62 3.80 13.52
C PRO A 20 3.14 3.66 13.95
N ALA A 21 2.79 4.19 15.13
CA ALA A 21 1.42 4.15 15.67
C ALA A 21 0.44 5.13 15.01
N ASP A 22 0.89 6.02 14.12
CA ASP A 22 0.06 7.12 13.59
C ASP A 22 -0.98 6.67 12.53
N ASN A 23 -1.20 5.35 12.34
CA ASN A 23 -2.10 4.77 11.33
C ASN A 23 -1.91 5.39 9.93
N LEU A 24 -0.66 5.67 9.56
CA LEU A 24 -0.31 6.29 8.29
C LEU A 24 -0.09 5.22 7.23
N HIS A 25 -0.75 5.38 6.09
CA HIS A 25 -0.65 4.47 4.96
C HIS A 25 -0.04 5.16 3.76
N TRP A 26 0.86 4.46 3.07
CA TRP A 26 1.38 4.90 1.78
C TRP A 26 0.41 4.55 0.65
N CYS A 27 -0.01 5.56 -0.11
CA CYS A 27 -0.91 5.41 -1.27
C CYS A 27 -0.18 5.58 -2.60
N GLY A 28 1.15 5.72 -2.59
CA GLY A 28 1.96 5.84 -3.80
C GLY A 28 2.48 4.52 -4.33
N SER A 29 3.33 4.60 -5.35
CA SER A 29 4.04 3.43 -5.88
C SER A 29 5.13 2.98 -4.90
N HIS A 30 5.12 1.70 -4.50
CA HIS A 30 6.23 1.10 -3.73
C HIS A 30 7.58 1.24 -4.44
N THR A 31 7.58 1.09 -5.77
CA THR A 31 8.81 1.22 -6.56
C THR A 31 9.37 2.64 -6.46
N ASP A 32 8.51 3.65 -6.44
CA ASP A 32 8.91 5.06 -6.33
C ASP A 32 9.45 5.37 -4.93
N LEU A 33 8.79 4.87 -3.88
CA LEU A 33 9.25 5.04 -2.50
C LEU A 33 10.62 4.39 -2.27
N PHE A 34 10.83 3.17 -2.76
CA PHE A 34 12.10 2.46 -2.58
C PHE A 34 13.21 3.05 -3.45
N GLU A 35 12.89 3.52 -4.65
CA GLU A 35 13.82 4.28 -5.50
C GLU A 35 14.23 5.59 -4.80
N ALA A 36 13.29 6.31 -4.19
CA ALA A 36 13.58 7.52 -3.40
C ALA A 36 14.52 7.23 -2.22
N ALA A 37 14.23 6.18 -1.45
CA ALA A 37 15.07 5.74 -0.34
C ALA A 37 16.50 5.42 -0.79
N ALA A 38 16.64 4.68 -1.91
CA ALA A 38 17.95 4.36 -2.47
C ALA A 38 18.70 5.60 -2.97
N LEU A 39 18.03 6.54 -3.64
CA LEU A 39 18.63 7.80 -4.07
C LEU A 39 19.17 8.60 -2.87
N VAL A 40 18.40 8.70 -1.79
CA VAL A 40 18.83 9.41 -0.59
C VAL A 40 20.02 8.72 0.08
N CYS A 41 19.97 7.40 0.29
CA CYS A 41 21.09 6.64 0.88
C CYS A 41 22.39 6.72 0.08
N THR A 42 22.31 6.78 -1.25
CA THR A 42 23.49 6.86 -2.12
C THR A 42 24.03 8.28 -2.26
N SER A 43 23.20 9.29 -2.01
CA SER A 43 23.55 10.70 -2.20
C SER A 43 23.93 11.41 -0.91
N PHE A 44 23.44 10.96 0.25
CA PHE A 44 23.70 11.59 1.54
C PHE A 44 23.94 10.58 2.65
N PRO A 45 24.81 10.91 3.62
CA PRO A 45 24.83 10.18 4.87
C PRO A 45 23.55 10.50 5.66
N LEU A 46 22.82 9.45 6.01
CA LEU A 46 21.59 9.53 6.80
C LEU A 46 21.76 8.57 7.98
N TYR A 47 21.47 9.04 9.19
CA TYR A 47 21.78 8.30 10.41
C TYR A 47 20.51 7.87 11.14
N THR A 48 20.57 6.69 11.75
CA THR A 48 19.55 6.20 12.68
C THR A 48 19.60 6.99 13.99
N SER A 49 18.58 6.83 14.83
CA SER A 49 18.56 7.38 16.20
C SER A 49 19.74 6.87 17.05
N ALA A 50 20.25 5.66 16.76
CA ALA A 50 21.43 5.07 17.40
C ALA A 50 22.77 5.58 16.80
N GLY A 51 22.75 6.57 15.92
CA GLY A 51 23.94 7.14 15.27
C GLY A 51 24.57 6.26 14.20
N GLN A 52 23.89 5.20 13.75
CA GLN A 52 24.39 4.31 12.70
C GLN A 52 24.01 4.81 11.31
N LEU A 53 24.86 4.61 10.32
CA LEU A 53 24.55 5.01 8.95
C LEU A 53 23.46 4.10 8.35
N TYR A 54 22.39 4.70 7.80
CA TYR A 54 21.36 3.98 7.08
C TYR A 54 21.92 3.33 5.82
N ARG A 55 21.70 2.02 5.70
CA ARG A 55 21.81 1.27 4.45
C ARG A 55 20.42 1.17 3.82
N VAL A 56 20.37 0.93 2.50
CA VAL A 56 19.12 0.89 1.72
C VAL A 56 18.09 -0.08 2.30
N GLY A 57 18.50 -1.31 2.67
CA GLY A 57 17.59 -2.31 3.25
C GLY A 57 16.95 -1.85 4.56
N PRO A 58 17.74 -1.54 5.60
CA PRO A 58 17.22 -0.99 6.86
C PRO A 58 16.37 0.27 6.68
N LEU A 59 16.72 1.15 5.74
CA LEU A 59 15.91 2.34 5.45
C LEU A 59 14.53 1.94 4.88
N ILE A 60 14.49 1.00 3.93
CA ILE A 60 13.23 0.50 3.37
C ILE A 60 12.37 -0.15 4.46
N HIS A 61 12.98 -0.96 5.34
CA HIS A 61 12.28 -1.57 6.47
C HIS A 61 11.60 -0.51 7.36
N GLU A 62 12.34 0.51 7.79
CA GLU A 62 11.83 1.60 8.63
C GLU A 62 10.71 2.41 7.97
N LEU A 63 10.79 2.60 6.64
CA LEU A 63 9.73 3.25 5.86
C LEU A 63 8.49 2.36 5.79
N CYS A 64 8.65 1.04 5.58
CA CYS A 64 7.53 0.11 5.52
C CYS A 64 6.80 0.05 6.86
N LEU A 65 7.55 -0.01 7.97
CA LEU A 65 7.03 -0.01 9.33
C LEU A 65 6.15 1.23 9.60
N ARG A 66 6.61 2.43 9.24
CA ARG A 66 5.88 3.69 9.51
C ARG A 66 4.69 3.93 8.61
N LEU A 67 4.72 3.37 7.41
CA LEU A 67 3.73 3.62 6.37
C LEU A 67 2.79 2.43 6.15
N HIS A 68 2.79 1.47 7.07
CA HIS A 68 1.99 0.24 7.02
C HIS A 68 2.07 -0.45 5.65
N LEU A 69 3.30 -0.64 5.16
CA LEU A 69 3.58 -1.36 3.92
C LEU A 69 4.10 -2.75 4.22
N ASP A 70 3.76 -3.70 3.36
CA ASP A 70 4.40 -5.01 3.37
C ASP A 70 5.86 -4.86 2.97
N GLU A 71 6.76 -5.32 3.83
CA GLU A 71 8.18 -5.29 3.53
C GLU A 71 8.49 -6.21 2.33
N PRO A 72 9.18 -5.70 1.30
CA PRO A 72 9.48 -6.52 0.14
C PRO A 72 10.49 -7.62 0.49
N HIS A 73 10.14 -8.88 0.21
CA HIS A 73 11.09 -10.00 0.34
C HIS A 73 12.39 -9.77 -0.45
N ASN A 74 12.33 -9.05 -1.57
CA ASN A 74 13.50 -8.65 -2.35
C ASN A 74 13.43 -7.17 -2.77
N PRO A 75 13.97 -6.23 -1.96
CA PRO A 75 13.98 -4.81 -2.29
C PRO A 75 14.79 -4.50 -3.56
N ARG A 76 15.79 -5.34 -3.90
CA ARG A 76 16.60 -5.14 -5.11
C ARG A 76 15.79 -5.31 -6.39
N ALA A 77 14.75 -6.14 -6.38
CA ALA A 77 13.87 -6.31 -7.55
C ALA A 77 13.14 -5.01 -7.89
N TYR A 78 12.70 -4.24 -6.88
CA TYR A 78 12.09 -2.93 -7.07
C TYR A 78 13.09 -1.92 -7.64
N LEU A 79 14.32 -1.89 -7.12
CA LEU A 79 15.37 -1.01 -7.64
C LEU A 79 15.81 -1.38 -9.05
N TYR A 80 15.86 -2.68 -9.37
CA TYR A 80 16.11 -3.15 -10.73
C TYR A 80 14.99 -2.69 -11.67
N LYS A 81 13.73 -2.90 -11.29
CA LYS A 81 12.57 -2.42 -12.05
C LYS A 81 12.59 -0.91 -12.25
N ALA A 82 12.97 -0.15 -11.23
CA ALA A 82 13.15 1.30 -11.30
C ALA A 82 14.18 1.71 -12.34
N LYS A 83 15.39 1.11 -12.28
CA LYS A 83 16.49 1.38 -13.23
C LYS A 83 16.14 1.00 -14.67
N HIS A 84 15.39 -0.07 -14.86
CA HIS A 84 15.01 -0.58 -16.18
C HIS A 84 13.65 -0.08 -16.68
N ARG A 85 13.11 1.01 -16.10
CA ARG A 85 11.89 1.61 -16.64
C ARG A 85 12.12 2.05 -18.08
N LYS A 86 11.36 1.44 -18.99
CA LYS A 86 11.26 1.90 -20.37
C LYS A 86 10.37 3.13 -20.36
N TYR A 87 10.90 4.27 -20.79
CA TYR A 87 10.24 5.58 -20.90
C TYR A 87 8.93 5.58 -21.71
N VAL A 88 8.53 4.43 -22.27
CA VAL A 88 7.31 4.21 -23.03
C VAL A 88 6.03 4.51 -22.24
N ARG A 89 6.02 4.27 -20.91
CA ARG A 89 4.82 4.52 -20.08
C ARG A 89 5.02 5.48 -18.92
N GLN A 90 6.24 5.60 -18.40
CA GLN A 90 6.55 6.49 -17.29
C GLN A 90 8.00 6.96 -17.37
N VAL A 91 8.21 8.27 -17.13
CA VAL A 91 9.55 8.84 -16.96
C VAL A 91 10.13 8.46 -15.57
N PRO A 92 11.47 8.51 -15.38
CA PRO A 92 12.14 8.14 -14.14
C PRO A 92 11.58 8.88 -12.93
N PHE A 93 11.61 8.25 -11.76
CA PHE A 93 11.04 8.81 -10.54
C PHE A 93 11.58 10.23 -10.26
N GLN A 94 12.89 10.42 -10.33
CA GLN A 94 13.51 11.71 -10.01
C GLN A 94 12.98 12.86 -10.89
N GLN A 95 12.66 12.59 -12.16
CA GLN A 95 12.07 13.58 -13.06
C GLN A 95 10.62 13.88 -12.71
N ARG A 96 9.81 12.86 -12.40
CA ARG A 96 8.42 13.05 -11.93
C ARG A 96 8.39 13.81 -10.60
N TYR A 97 9.25 13.44 -9.67
CA TYR A 97 9.38 14.12 -8.39
C TYR A 97 9.80 15.59 -8.54
N ALA A 98 10.74 15.88 -9.44
CA ALA A 98 11.13 17.25 -9.76
C ALA A 98 9.97 18.09 -10.33
N GLN A 99 9.12 17.50 -11.17
CA GLN A 99 7.91 18.14 -11.69
C GLN A 99 6.90 18.40 -10.57
N CYS A 100 6.65 17.42 -9.69
CA CYS A 100 5.76 17.60 -8.54
C CYS A 100 6.26 18.70 -7.59
N LEU A 101 7.58 18.79 -7.36
CA LEU A 101 8.19 19.82 -6.51
C LEU A 101 7.92 21.25 -7.00
N GLN A 102 7.68 21.46 -8.30
CA GLN A 102 7.32 22.77 -8.83
C GLN A 102 5.89 23.18 -8.44
N GLN A 103 5.04 22.20 -8.13
CA GLN A 103 3.60 22.40 -7.87
C GLN A 103 3.25 22.25 -6.39
N MET A 104 4.00 21.43 -5.65
CA MET A 104 3.77 21.17 -4.23
C MET A 104 5.08 20.98 -3.46
N PRO A 105 5.15 21.47 -2.21
CA PRO A 105 6.40 21.52 -1.46
C PRO A 105 6.85 20.14 -0.93
N ARG A 106 5.93 19.17 -0.77
CA ARG A 106 6.24 17.84 -0.24
C ARG A 106 5.58 16.70 -1.03
N PRO A 107 6.06 16.37 -2.24
CA PRO A 107 5.41 15.36 -3.08
C PRO A 107 5.33 13.95 -2.49
N LEU A 108 6.33 13.47 -1.73
CA LEU A 108 6.23 12.14 -1.11
C LEU A 108 5.22 12.16 0.03
N PHE A 109 5.25 13.19 0.88
CA PHE A 109 4.28 13.32 1.97
C PHE A 109 2.83 13.39 1.49
N ALA A 110 2.58 14.01 0.34
CA ALA A 110 1.25 14.09 -0.25
C ALA A 110 0.66 12.70 -0.60
N MET A 111 1.50 11.67 -0.68
CA MET A 111 1.08 10.28 -0.92
C MET A 111 0.75 9.51 0.37
N ILE A 112 0.92 10.12 1.53
CA ILE A 112 0.62 9.52 2.83
C ILE A 112 -0.80 9.90 3.24
N ARG A 113 -1.60 8.93 3.69
CA ARG A 113 -2.96 9.13 4.18
C ARG A 113 -3.10 8.58 5.59
N VAL A 114 -3.89 9.26 6.42
CA VAL A 114 -4.33 8.72 7.71
C VAL A 114 -5.41 7.69 7.40
N GLY A 115 -5.24 6.47 7.89
CA GLY A 115 -6.30 5.47 7.86
C GLY A 115 -7.42 5.92 8.78
N GLU A 116 -8.64 6.09 8.25
CA GLU A 116 -9.82 6.07 9.11
C GLU A 116 -9.84 4.70 9.77
N GLY A 117 -9.82 4.65 11.10
CA GLY A 117 -9.74 3.41 11.88
C GLY A 117 -10.72 2.38 11.33
N LYS A 118 -10.18 1.40 10.59
CA LYS A 118 -10.98 0.32 10.05
C LYS A 118 -11.25 -0.63 11.20
N GLU A 119 -12.37 -0.44 11.88
CA GLU A 119 -13.04 -1.54 12.59
C GLU A 119 -12.97 -2.77 11.66
N PRO A 120 -12.48 -3.92 12.15
CA PRO A 120 -12.26 -5.08 11.30
C PRO A 120 -13.59 -5.47 10.64
N PRO A 121 -13.66 -5.59 9.29
CA PRO A 121 -14.81 -6.21 8.69
C PRO A 121 -14.79 -7.68 9.14
N PHE A 122 -15.96 -8.22 9.46
CA PHE A 122 -16.22 -9.58 9.92
C PHE A 122 -16.19 -9.82 11.44
N SER A 123 -17.00 -9.06 12.20
CA SER A 123 -17.84 -9.72 13.21
C SER A 123 -19.00 -10.40 12.49
N SER A 124 -18.78 -11.64 12.02
CA SER A 124 -19.83 -12.52 11.54
C SER A 124 -20.68 -12.99 12.73
N SER A 125 -21.59 -12.15 13.18
CA SER A 125 -22.70 -12.59 14.02
C SER A 125 -23.90 -12.88 13.14
N SER A 126 -24.27 -14.16 13.05
CA SER A 126 -25.65 -14.71 13.07
C SER A 126 -25.84 -15.90 12.11
N PRO A 127 -26.84 -16.78 12.30
CA PRO A 127 -27.64 -17.06 13.51
C PRO A 127 -27.73 -18.58 13.86
N GLN A 128 -28.21 -18.88 15.07
CA GLN A 128 -28.63 -20.21 15.53
C GLN A 128 -29.77 -20.79 14.67
N PRO A 129 -29.91 -22.13 14.56
CA PRO A 129 -31.09 -22.74 13.97
C PRO A 129 -32.22 -22.78 14.99
N ALA A 130 -33.33 -22.10 14.69
CA ALA A 130 -34.59 -22.24 15.42
C ALA A 130 -35.56 -23.12 14.62
N ALA A 131 -36.18 -24.04 15.34
CA ALA A 131 -37.05 -25.10 14.88
C ALA A 131 -38.37 -24.60 14.23
N GLY A 132 -38.84 -25.40 13.27
CA GLY A 132 -40.24 -25.77 13.06
C GLY A 132 -41.22 -24.70 12.55
N MET A 133 -41.76 -24.93 11.35
CA MET A 133 -43.21 -24.79 11.13
C MET A 133 -43.65 -25.48 9.84
N HIS A 134 -44.81 -26.12 9.94
CA HIS A 134 -45.56 -26.96 9.00
C HIS A 134 -46.28 -26.15 7.90
N VAL A 135 -47.10 -26.86 7.09
CA VAL A 135 -48.16 -26.40 6.16
C VAL A 135 -47.71 -26.35 4.69
N ALA A 136 -48.43 -26.85 3.69
CA ALA A 136 -49.51 -27.83 3.52
C ALA A 136 -49.59 -28.06 2.00
N ASP A 137 -49.73 -29.30 1.55
CA ASP A 137 -49.90 -29.63 0.13
C ASP A 137 -51.36 -29.42 -0.30
N ALA A 138 -51.54 -28.80 -1.46
CA ALA A 138 -52.83 -28.41 -2.02
C ALA A 138 -53.49 -29.59 -2.77
N PRO A 139 -54.83 -29.59 -2.92
CA PRO A 139 -55.58 -30.76 -3.38
C PRO A 139 -55.93 -30.74 -4.89
N ASP A 140 -56.23 -31.94 -5.41
CA ASP A 140 -57.21 -32.32 -6.45
C ASP A 140 -57.20 -31.59 -7.83
N ALA A 141 -57.38 -32.20 -9.01
CA ALA A 141 -58.06 -33.43 -9.37
C ALA A 141 -57.75 -33.81 -10.85
N LEU A 142 -57.82 -35.13 -11.15
CA LEU A 142 -58.56 -35.82 -12.24
C LEU A 142 -58.52 -35.24 -13.69
N ASP A 143 -58.42 -35.99 -14.81
CA ASP A 143 -58.84 -37.36 -15.11
C ASP A 143 -58.28 -37.87 -16.47
N ALA A 144 -58.19 -39.20 -16.57
CA ALA A 144 -58.30 -40.12 -17.72
C ALA A 144 -57.63 -39.83 -19.10
N THR A 145 -56.85 -40.80 -19.57
CA THR A 145 -57.40 -41.90 -20.39
C THR A 145 -56.41 -43.05 -20.57
N HIS A 146 -56.96 -44.26 -20.40
CA HIS A 146 -56.37 -45.58 -20.56
C HIS A 146 -56.33 -45.98 -22.05
N CYS A 147 -55.31 -46.75 -22.47
CA CYS A 147 -55.49 -48.04 -23.18
C CYS A 147 -54.14 -48.68 -23.56
N GLU A 148 -54.04 -49.96 -23.23
CA GLU A 148 -53.01 -50.94 -23.58
C GLU A 148 -52.93 -51.24 -25.08
N GLY A 149 -51.79 -51.81 -25.48
CA GLY A 149 -51.52 -52.46 -26.77
C GLY A 149 -50.09 -52.95 -26.86
#